data_AF-A0A537TKB9-F1
#
_entry.id   AF-A0A537TKB9-F1
#
_cell.length_a   1.000
_cell.length_b   1.000
_cell.length_c   1.000
_cell.angle_alpha   90.00
_cell.angle_beta   90.00
_cell.angle_gamma   90.00
#
_symmetry.space_group_name_H-M   'P 1'
#
loop_
_entity.id
_entity.type
_entity.pdbx_description
1 polymer ?
#
loop_
_entity_poly.entity_id
_entity_poly.type
_entity_poly.pdbx_seq_one_letter_code
_entity_poly.pdbx_strand_id
1 'polypeptide(L)' 'MLQLVNVGHKSLTDYATIATRGLMDEIRRLAAPLEGKRVVHLSATAFGGGVAEINYTLVPLMASA' A
#
# COMPACT_ATOMS: atom_id res chain seq x y z
N MET A 1 11.37 18.84 9.68
CA MET A 1 11.54 17.53 9.01
C MET A 1 10.38 16.65 9.39
N LEU A 2 9.76 15.93 8.46
CA LEU A 2 8.73 14.94 8.79
C LEU A 2 9.41 13.65 9.27
N GLN A 3 8.84 13.00 10.28
CA GLN A 3 9.35 11.73 10.79
C GLN A 3 9.05 10.62 9.79
N LEU A 4 10.08 9.86 9.41
CA LEU A 4 9.89 8.62 8.63
C LEU A 4 9.36 7.53 9.55
N VAL A 5 8.36 6.79 9.07
CA VAL A 5 7.69 5.73 9.81
C VAL A 5 7.92 4.42 9.07
N ASN A 6 8.40 3.41 9.78
CA ASN A 6 8.55 2.08 9.20
C ASN A 6 7.17 1.41 9.06
N VAL A 7 6.92 0.79 7.93
CA VAL A 7 5.68 0.07 7.62
C VAL A 7 5.95 -1.44 7.54
N GLY A 8 4.90 -2.25 7.42
CA GLY A 8 5.05 -3.70 7.32
C GLY A 8 5.67 -4.16 6.00
N HIS A 9 5.83 -5.48 5.87
CA HIS A 9 6.19 -6.15 4.62
C HIS A 9 4.97 -6.90 4.09
N LYS A 10 4.45 -6.46 2.94
CA LYS A 10 3.29 -7.06 2.26
C LYS A 10 3.47 -6.92 0.76
N SER A 11 3.00 -7.92 0.03
CA SER A 11 2.89 -7.89 -1.42
C SER A 11 1.43 -8.03 -1.85
N LEU A 12 1.05 -7.39 -2.94
CA LEU A 12 -0.26 -7.59 -3.56
C LEU A 12 -0.51 -9.08 -3.85
N THR A 13 0.54 -9.84 -4.20
CA THR A 13 0.45 -11.29 -4.44
C THR A 13 0.03 -12.11 -3.22
N ASP A 14 0.25 -11.60 -2.00
CA ASP A 14 -0.17 -12.28 -0.76
C ASP A 14 -1.69 -12.45 -0.69
N TYR A 15 -2.43 -11.66 -1.48
CA TYR A 15 -3.89 -11.63 -1.53
C TYR A 15 -4.48 -12.48 -2.66
N ALA A 16 -3.64 -13.17 -3.46
CA ALA A 16 -4.09 -13.91 -4.64
C ALA A 16 -5.07 -15.06 -4.33
N THR A 17 -5.11 -15.56 -3.09
CA THR A 17 -6.05 -16.62 -2.65
C THR A 17 -7.40 -16.09 -2.19
N ILE A 18 -7.52 -14.77 -1.98
CA ILE A 18 -8.72 -14.11 -1.45
C ILE A 18 -9.33 -13.18 -2.49
N ALA A 19 -8.50 -12.48 -3.26
CA ALA A 19 -8.91 -11.59 -4.34
C ALA A 19 -9.14 -12.37 -5.65
N THR A 20 -10.10 -11.91 -6.45
CA THR A 20 -10.33 -12.47 -7.79
C THR A 20 -9.19 -12.08 -8.73
N ARG A 21 -8.92 -12.92 -9.74
CA ARG A 21 -7.94 -12.58 -10.79
C ARG A 21 -8.26 -11.25 -11.47
N GLY A 22 -9.53 -11.01 -11.80
CA GLY A 22 -9.96 -9.76 -12.45
C GLY A 22 -9.65 -8.51 -11.62
N LEU A 23 -9.88 -8.56 -10.31
CA LEU A 23 -9.54 -7.45 -9.40
C LEU A 23 -8.02 -7.21 -9.35
N MET A 24 -7.24 -8.29 -9.28
CA MET A 24 -5.78 -8.20 -9.26
C MET A 24 -5.23 -7.59 -10.55
N ASP A 25 -5.78 -7.96 -11.70
CA ASP A 25 -5.40 -7.41 -13.00
C ASP A 25 -5.81 -5.94 -13.14
N GLU A 26 -6.97 -5.57 -12.61
CA GLU A 26 -7.43 -4.18 -12.58
C GLU A 26 -6.51 -3.29 -11.73
N ILE A 27 -6.13 -3.74 -10.53
CA ILE A 27 -5.20 -3.01 -9.66
C ILE A 27 -3.88 -2.74 -10.39
N ARG A 28 -3.29 -3.75 -11.02
CA ARG A 28 -2.04 -3.60 -11.79
C ARG A 28 -2.19 -2.64 -12.96
N ARG A 29 -3.30 -2.74 -13.71
CA ARG A 29 -3.60 -1.85 -14.83
C ARG A 29 -3.71 -0.39 -14.38
N LEU A 30 -4.31 -0.14 -13.22
CA LEU A 30 -4.44 1.19 -12.64
C LEU A 30 -3.11 1.71 -12.04
N ALA A 31 -2.26 0.82 -11.54
CA ALA A 31 -0.94 1.15 -10.98
C ALA A 31 0.10 1.47 -12.07
N ALA A 32 0.05 0.81 -13.23
CA ALA A 32 1.00 0.99 -14.33
C ALA A 32 1.36 2.47 -14.68
N PRO A 33 0.41 3.40 -14.86
CA PRO A 33 0.76 4.80 -15.16
C PRO A 33 1.45 5.55 -14.00
N LEU A 34 1.44 4.98 -12.79
CA LEU A 34 2.07 5.54 -11.59
C LEU A 34 3.46 4.95 -11.32
N GLU A 35 3.94 4.05 -12.19
CA GLU A 35 5.26 3.45 -12.03
C GLU A 35 6.37 4.53 -11.99
N GLY A 36 7.30 4.37 -11.05
CA GLY A 36 8.38 5.33 -10.79
C GLY A 36 7.94 6.64 -10.11
N LYS A 37 6.65 6.84 -9.83
CA LYS A 37 6.18 8.03 -9.09
C LYS A 37 6.43 7.85 -7.59
N ARG A 38 6.70 8.96 -6.91
CA ARG A 38 6.90 8.99 -5.45
C ARG A 38 5.62 9.50 -4.78
N VAL A 39 5.01 8.66 -3.95
CA VAL A 39 3.80 8.99 -3.19
C VAL A 39 4.15 9.06 -1.71
N VAL A 40 3.66 10.10 -1.02
CA VAL A 40 3.87 10.29 0.43
C VAL A 40 2.51 10.28 1.11
N HIS A 41 2.36 9.43 2.14
CA HIS A 41 1.22 9.44 3.05
C HIS A 41 1.58 10.24 4.31
N LEU A 42 0.83 11.30 4.59
CA LEU A 42 0.95 12.10 5.81
C LEU A 42 -0.28 11.88 6.68
N SER A 43 -0.08 11.53 7.94
CA SER A 43 -1.15 11.31 8.93
C SER A 43 -0.81 11.97 10.27
N ALA A 44 -1.82 12.06 11.15
CA ALA A 44 -1.66 12.63 12.49
C ALA A 44 -0.80 11.77 13.44
N THR A 45 -0.74 10.45 13.20
CA THR A 45 -0.01 9.52 14.04
C THR A 45 0.39 8.26 13.27
N ALA A 46 1.51 7.66 13.67
CA ALA A 46 1.99 6.34 13.24
C ALA A 46 1.45 5.19 14.10
N PHE A 47 0.76 5.52 15.19
CA PHE A 47 0.28 4.58 16.20
C PHE A 47 -1.11 5.00 16.71
N GLY A 48 -1.93 4.03 17.15
CA GLY A 48 -3.25 4.34 17.72
C GLY A 48 -4.41 4.11 16.75
N GLY A 49 -4.39 2.97 16.05
CA GLY A 49 -5.53 2.39 15.36
C GLY A 49 -5.90 3.00 13.99
N GLY A 50 -6.87 2.37 13.31
CA GLY A 50 -7.57 2.91 12.13
C GLY A 50 -6.66 3.29 10.96
N VAL A 51 -6.32 4.58 10.83
CA VAL A 51 -5.44 5.10 9.77
C VAL A 51 -4.02 4.54 9.90
N ALA A 52 -3.50 4.43 11.12
CA ALA A 52 -2.17 3.88 11.34
C ALA A 52 -2.09 2.40 10.91
N GLU A 53 -3.12 1.61 11.22
CA GLU A 53 -3.21 0.19 10.83
C GLU A 53 -3.37 0.02 9.31
N ILE A 54 -4.17 0.87 8.67
CA ILE A 54 -4.33 0.87 7.21
C ILE A 54 -3.00 1.23 6.54
N ASN A 55 -2.37 2.33 6.91
CA ASN A 55 -1.12 2.76 6.28
C ASN A 55 0.01 1.73 6.48
N TYR A 56 0.02 1.02 7.62
CA TYR A 56 1.00 -0.04 7.89
C TYR A 56 0.95 -1.19 6.86
N THR A 57 -0.20 -1.43 6.23
CA THR A 57 -0.39 -2.48 5.21
C THR A 57 -0.54 -1.92 3.80
N LEU A 58 -1.21 -0.79 3.62
CA LEU A 58 -1.46 -0.19 2.32
C LEU A 58 -0.18 0.32 1.65
N VAL A 59 0.70 0.99 2.40
CA VAL A 59 1.95 1.53 1.84
C VAL A 59 2.82 0.44 1.19
N PRO A 60 3.13 -0.69 1.84
CA PRO A 60 3.89 -1.75 1.18
C PRO A 60 3.13 -2.39 0.01
N LEU A 61 1.79 -2.48 0.08
CA LEU A 61 0.99 -2.97 -1.05
C LEU A 61 1.13 -2.08 -2.30
N MET A 62 1.07 -0.75 -2.13
CA MET A 62 1.25 0.21 -3.22
C MET A 62 2.65 0.13 -3.84
N ALA A 63 3.68 -0.24 -3.07
CA ALA A 63 5.04 -0.41 -3.58
C ALA A 63 5.25 -1.73 -4.33
N SER A 64 4.36 -2.71 -4.14
CA SER A 64 4.43 -4.05 -4.76
C SER A 64 3.45 -4.25 -5.93
N ALA A 65 2.58 -3.27 -6.17
CA ALA A 65 1.50 -3.32 -7.14
C ALA A 65 1.99 -3.12 -8.58
#